data_AF-A0AAX2CHW8-F1
#
_entry.id   AF-A0AAX2CHW8-F1
#
_cell.length_a   1.000
_cell.length_b   1.000
_cell.length_c   1.000
_cell.angle_alpha   90.00
_cell.angle_beta   90.00
_cell.angle_gamma   90.00
#
_symmetry.space_group_name_H-M   'P 1'
#
loop_
_entity.id
_entity.type
_entity.pdbx_description
1 polymer ?
#
loop_
_entity_poly.entity_id
_entity_poly.type
_entity_poly.pdbx_seq_one_letter_code
_entity_poly.pdbx_strand_id
1 'polypeptide(L)'
;METINLVVLNDSNANKYIPLLRKKTSKSISDIKQNISMGNPVIECDYYDEEELKFLVTSAEELLLMGASIKIYEDEEEITLEMVKNLIETIEGVARDREEMDKLMFDDDTE
;
A
#
# COMPACT_ATOMS: atom_id res chain seq x y z
N MET A 1 12.55 12.92 -2.25
CA MET A 1 11.15 12.55 -2.08
C MET A 1 11.20 11.06 -1.88
N GLU A 2 10.89 10.59 -0.68
CA GLU A 2 10.90 9.17 -0.38
C GLU A 2 9.67 8.54 -1.03
N THR A 3 9.88 7.47 -1.79
CA THR A 3 8.79 6.77 -2.50
C THR A 3 8.82 5.30 -2.15
N ILE A 4 7.62 4.71 -2.02
CA ILE A 4 7.43 3.29 -1.79
C ILE A 4 7.04 2.65 -3.12
N ASN A 5 7.85 1.70 -3.53
CA ASN A 5 7.81 1.05 -4.82
C ASN A 5 7.41 -0.42 -4.64
N LEU A 6 6.25 -0.81 -5.19
CA LEU A 6 5.80 -2.20 -5.20
C LEU A 6 6.22 -2.87 -6.49
N VAL A 7 7.05 -3.90 -6.37
CA VAL A 7 7.55 -4.73 -7.46
C VAL A 7 6.88 -6.10 -7.37
N VAL A 8 6.32 -6.57 -8.47
CA VAL A 8 5.79 -7.94 -8.57
C VAL A 8 6.83 -8.79 -9.27
N LEU A 9 7.24 -9.88 -8.65
CA LEU A 9 8.19 -10.81 -9.24
C LEU A 9 7.52 -11.59 -10.38
N ASN A 10 8.27 -11.78 -11.45
CA ASN A 10 7.80 -12.53 -12.60
C ASN A 10 7.70 -14.03 -12.28
N ASP A 11 6.50 -14.45 -11.90
CA ASP A 11 6.14 -15.85 -11.77
C ASP A 11 5.42 -16.36 -13.03
N SER A 12 5.34 -17.69 -13.20
CA SER A 12 4.56 -18.31 -14.30
C SER A 12 3.08 -17.90 -14.33
N ASN A 13 2.59 -17.31 -13.23
CA ASN A 13 1.22 -16.81 -13.07
C ASN A 13 1.07 -15.30 -13.31
N ALA A 14 2.10 -14.58 -13.76
CA ALA A 14 2.07 -13.12 -13.93
C ALA A 14 0.81 -12.60 -14.65
N ASN A 15 0.34 -13.32 -15.68
CA ASN A 15 -0.87 -12.97 -16.44
C ASN A 15 -2.16 -12.90 -15.59
N LYS A 16 -2.23 -13.58 -14.45
CA LYS A 16 -3.38 -13.50 -13.53
C LYS A 16 -3.47 -12.17 -12.81
N TYR A 17 -2.32 -11.54 -12.52
CA TYR A 17 -2.24 -10.31 -11.75
C TYR A 17 -2.39 -9.06 -12.64
N ILE A 18 -2.03 -9.16 -13.93
CA ILE A 18 -2.16 -8.05 -14.90
C ILE A 18 -3.56 -7.41 -14.91
N PRO A 19 -4.69 -8.14 -14.97
CA PRO A 19 -6.02 -7.52 -14.97
C PRO A 19 -6.35 -6.79 -13.65
N LEU A 20 -5.81 -7.24 -12.51
CA LEU A 20 -5.97 -6.56 -11.22
C LEU A 20 -5.15 -5.28 -11.19
N LEU A 21 -3.86 -5.37 -11.57
CA LEU A 21 -2.97 -4.22 -11.70
C LEU A 21 -3.48 -3.20 -12.71
N ARG A 22 -4.17 -3.61 -13.77
CA ARG A 22 -4.80 -2.70 -14.74
C ARG A 22 -6.04 -1.99 -14.20
N LYS A 23 -6.72 -2.56 -13.19
CA LYS A 23 -7.83 -1.87 -12.51
C LYS A 23 -7.32 -0.87 -11.48
N LYS A 24 -6.21 -1.21 -10.84
CA LYS A 24 -5.55 -0.41 -9.80
C LYS A 24 -4.72 0.72 -10.42
N THR A 25 -3.97 0.41 -11.47
CA THR A 25 -3.13 1.34 -12.20
C THR A 25 -3.78 1.70 -13.53
N SER A 26 -3.69 2.97 -13.94
CA SER A 26 -4.10 3.38 -15.30
C SER A 26 -3.10 2.96 -16.40
N LYS A 27 -2.15 2.06 -16.08
CA LYS A 27 -1.11 1.58 -17.02
C LYS A 27 -1.68 0.51 -17.97
N SER A 28 -1.09 0.39 -19.15
CA SER A 28 -1.47 -0.63 -20.14
C SER A 28 -1.05 -2.03 -19.70
N ILE A 29 -1.77 -3.06 -20.17
CA ILE A 29 -1.41 -4.48 -19.94
C ILE A 29 0.05 -4.75 -20.34
N SER A 30 0.48 -4.20 -21.48
CA SER A 30 1.84 -4.35 -21.98
C SER A 30 2.88 -3.74 -21.03
N ASP A 31 2.64 -2.51 -20.53
CA ASP A 31 3.49 -1.85 -19.54
C ASP A 31 3.59 -2.65 -18.25
N ILE A 32 2.46 -3.09 -17.71
CA ILE A 32 2.44 -3.89 -16.47
C ILE A 32 3.25 -5.17 -16.66
N LYS A 33 3.04 -5.88 -17.78
CA LYS A 33 3.78 -7.10 -18.09
C LYS A 33 5.27 -6.85 -18.26
N GLN A 34 5.63 -5.76 -18.92
CA GLN A 34 7.00 -5.36 -19.11
C GLN A 34 7.66 -5.02 -17.77
N ASN A 35 6.97 -4.28 -16.88
CA ASN A 35 7.47 -3.96 -15.55
C ASN A 35 7.72 -5.23 -14.73
N ILE A 36 6.78 -6.17 -14.71
CA ILE A 36 6.96 -7.47 -14.04
C ILE A 36 8.16 -8.23 -14.62
N SER A 37 8.29 -8.30 -15.95
CA SER A 37 9.43 -8.98 -16.61
C SER A 37 10.78 -8.30 -16.38
N MET A 38 10.80 -6.97 -16.28
CA MET A 38 12.02 -6.19 -16.03
C MET A 38 12.35 -6.10 -14.54
N GLY A 39 11.43 -6.48 -13.65
CA GLY A 39 11.56 -6.26 -12.21
C GLY A 39 11.37 -4.80 -11.80
N ASN A 40 10.68 -4.00 -12.63
CA ASN A 40 10.35 -2.62 -12.33
C ASN A 40 9.13 -2.53 -11.41
N PRO A 41 8.98 -1.42 -10.67
CA PRO A 41 7.80 -1.17 -9.86
C PRO A 41 6.54 -1.06 -10.72
N VAL A 42 5.50 -1.78 -10.30
CA VAL A 42 4.18 -1.72 -10.93
C VAL A 42 3.33 -0.60 -10.33
N ILE A 43 3.53 -0.31 -9.04
CA ILE A 43 2.89 0.76 -8.28
C ILE A 43 4.00 1.54 -7.57
N GLU A 44 3.93 2.86 -7.67
CA GLU A 44 4.88 3.82 -7.09
C GLU A 44 4.01 4.79 -6.30
N CYS A 45 4.30 4.97 -5.01
CA CYS A 45 3.50 5.75 -4.08
C CYS A 45 4.40 6.68 -3.27
N ASP A 46 3.89 7.83 -2.85
CA ASP A 46 4.64 8.74 -1.97
C ASP A 46 4.66 8.23 -0.52
N TYR A 47 5.82 8.32 0.14
CA TYR A 47 5.98 7.90 1.54
C TYR A 47 5.14 8.74 2.51
N TYR A 48 4.90 10.01 2.18
CA TYR A 48 4.17 10.93 3.05
C TYR A 48 2.66 10.90 2.80
N ASP A 49 2.19 10.13 1.81
CA ASP A 49 0.80 10.08 1.40
C ASP A 49 0.10 8.81 1.90
N GLU A 50 -0.66 8.94 3.00
CA GLU A 50 -1.34 7.83 3.65
C GLU A 50 -2.31 7.08 2.73
N GLU A 51 -3.02 7.80 1.86
CA GLU A 51 -3.99 7.19 0.94
C GLU A 51 -3.28 6.30 -0.07
N GLU A 52 -2.15 6.76 -0.62
CA GLU A 52 -1.32 5.97 -1.52
C GLU A 52 -0.68 4.77 -0.81
N LEU A 53 -0.18 4.93 0.41
CA LEU A 53 0.37 3.82 1.20
C LEU A 53 -0.70 2.74 1.48
N LYS A 54 -1.91 3.13 1.88
CA LYS A 54 -3.04 2.20 2.09
C LYS A 54 -3.41 1.47 0.80
N PHE A 55 -3.39 2.19 -0.33
CA PHE A 55 -3.64 1.61 -1.64
C PHE A 55 -2.58 0.57 -2.03
N LEU A 56 -1.31 0.85 -1.78
CA LEU A 56 -0.19 -0.05 -2.01
C LEU A 56 -0.33 -1.31 -1.16
N VAL A 57 -0.60 -1.17 0.13
CA VAL A 57 -0.77 -2.31 1.06
C VAL A 57 -1.92 -3.20 0.62
N THR A 58 -3.08 -2.61 0.31
CA THR A 58 -4.25 -3.37 -0.17
C THR A 58 -3.92 -4.11 -1.46
N SER A 59 -3.23 -3.46 -2.40
CA SER A 59 -2.83 -4.07 -3.67
C SER A 59 -1.83 -5.21 -3.47
N ALA A 60 -0.86 -5.04 -2.57
CA ALA A 60 0.09 -6.07 -2.16
C ALA A 60 -0.62 -7.31 -1.60
N GLU A 61 -1.58 -7.14 -0.69
CA GLU A 61 -2.34 -8.25 -0.10
C GLU A 61 -3.19 -8.99 -1.13
N GLU A 62 -3.87 -8.27 -2.03
CA GLU A 62 -4.62 -8.90 -3.12
C GLU A 62 -3.71 -9.73 -4.04
N LEU A 63 -2.51 -9.23 -4.36
CA LEU A 63 -1.52 -9.95 -5.15
C LEU A 63 -1.04 -11.22 -4.45
N LEU A 64 -0.69 -11.12 -3.16
CA LEU A 64 -0.29 -12.25 -2.32
C LEU A 64 -1.41 -13.30 -2.21
N LEU A 65 -2.66 -12.88 -2.03
CA LEU A 65 -3.84 -13.77 -1.99
C LEU A 65 -4.04 -14.55 -3.30
N MET A 66 -3.67 -13.94 -4.43
CA MET A 66 -3.67 -14.61 -5.73
C MET A 66 -2.44 -15.53 -5.94
N GLY A 67 -1.52 -15.58 -4.97
CA GLY A 67 -0.28 -16.35 -5.01
C GLY A 67 0.83 -15.67 -5.82
N ALA A 68 0.80 -14.34 -5.97
CA ALA A 68 1.91 -13.59 -6.55
C ALA A 68 3.04 -13.42 -5.53
N SER A 69 4.28 -13.44 -5.99
CA SER A 69 5.40 -13.01 -5.17
C SER A 69 5.62 -11.51 -5.38
N ILE A 70 5.62 -10.73 -4.30
CA ILE A 70 5.82 -9.28 -4.33
C ILE A 70 7.05 -8.89 -3.53
N LYS A 71 7.62 -7.73 -3.85
CA LYS A 71 8.66 -7.05 -3.11
C LYS A 71 8.32 -5.58 -3.00
N ILE A 72 8.70 -4.97 -1.89
CA ILE A 72 8.48 -3.55 -1.64
C ILE A 72 9.83 -2.92 -1.39
N TYR A 73 10.05 -1.77 -2.02
CA TYR A 73 11.27 -0.99 -1.87
C TYR A 73 10.92 0.41 -1.38
N GLU A 74 11.57 0.88 -0.34
CA GLU A 74 11.57 2.27 0.08
C GLU A 74 12.78 2.93 -0.58
N ASP A 75 12.53 3.75 -1.60
CA ASP A 75 13.55 4.35 -2.46
C ASP A 75 14.43 3.28 -3.16
N GLU A 76 15.50 2.84 -2.52
CA GLU A 76 16.40 1.77 -2.97
C GLU A 76 16.50 0.59 -1.98
N GLU A 77 15.92 0.70 -0.78
CA GLU A 77 16.02 -0.30 0.29
C GLU A 77 14.82 -1.26 0.27
N GLU A 78 15.08 -2.57 0.29
CA GLU A 78 14.01 -3.58 0.35
C GLU A 78 13.38 -3.59 1.75
N ILE A 79 12.08 -3.34 1.80
CA ILE A 79 11.29 -3.36 3.03
C ILE A 79 10.17 -4.39 2.97
N THR A 80 9.55 -4.63 4.11
CA THR A 80 8.43 -5.56 4.26
C THR A 80 7.11 -4.81 4.25
N LEU A 81 6.05 -5.50 3.86
CA LEU A 81 4.68 -4.97 3.95
C LEU A 81 4.32 -4.53 5.38
N GLU A 82 4.86 -5.22 6.38
CA GLU A 82 4.66 -4.89 7.80
C GLU A 82 5.27 -3.53 8.16
N MET A 83 6.44 -3.18 7.63
CA MET A 83 7.01 -1.84 7.81
C MET A 83 6.10 -0.77 7.23
N VAL A 84 5.57 -0.97 6.01
CA VAL A 84 4.62 -0.03 5.39
C VAL A 84 3.35 0.11 6.23
N LYS A 85 2.81 -0.99 6.76
CA LYS A 85 1.64 -0.96 7.65
C LYS A 85 1.92 -0.18 8.93
N ASN A 86 3.07 -0.38 9.54
CA ASN A 86 3.47 0.35 10.75
C ASN A 86 3.64 1.86 10.49
N LEU A 87 4.11 2.25 9.30
CA LEU A 87 4.18 3.64 8.86
C LEU A 87 2.79 4.26 8.75
N ILE A 88 1.87 3.59 8.06
CA ILE A 88 0.46 4.02 7.97
C ILE A 88 -0.15 4.13 9.37
N GLU A 89 0.04 3.13 10.22
CA GLU A 89 -0.48 3.16 11.60
C GLU A 89 0.14 4.28 12.44
N THR A 90 1.38 4.69 12.16
CA THR A 90 1.99 5.84 12.82
C THR A 90 1.33 7.15 12.36
N ILE A 91 1.06 7.29 11.07
CA ILE A 91 0.37 8.45 10.49
C ILE A 91 -1.09 8.51 10.99
N GLU A 92 -1.82 7.38 10.92
CA GLU A 92 -3.20 7.24 11.41
C GLU A 92 -3.29 7.33 12.94
N GLY A 93 -2.32 6.78 13.67
CA GLY A 93 -2.27 6.81 15.13
C GLY A 93 -2.14 8.23 15.66
N VAL A 94 -1.36 9.07 14.97
CA VAL A 94 -1.33 10.52 15.23
C VAL A 94 -2.68 11.18 14.93
N ALA A 95 -3.42 10.72 13.91
CA ALA A 95 -4.76 11.23 13.61
C ALA A 95 -5.81 10.76 14.65
N ARG A 96 -5.66 9.55 15.20
CA ARG A 96 -6.61 8.91 16.13
C ARG A 96 -6.50 9.42 17.56
N ASP A 97 -5.37 10.01 17.96
CA ASP A 97 -5.22 10.70 19.25
C ASP A 97 -6.18 11.90 19.40
N ARG A 98 -6.85 12.32 18.30
CA ARG A 98 -7.81 13.43 18.30
C ARG A 98 -9.28 13.02 18.49
N GLU A 99 -9.63 11.74 18.45
CA GLU A 99 -11.04 11.28 18.49
C GLU A 99 -11.46 10.57 19.79
N GLU A 100 -10.54 10.37 20.75
CA GLU A 100 -10.85 9.73 22.05
C GLU A 100 -10.94 10.73 23.22
N MET A 101 -10.97 12.05 22.95
CA MET A 101 -11.14 13.10 23.99
C MET A 101 -12.51 13.80 24.00
N ASP A 102 -13.42 13.47 23.08
CA ASP A 102 -14.77 14.08 23.03
C ASP A 102 -15.87 13.04 23.30
N LYS A 103 -15.77 12.31 24.41
CA LYS A 103 -16.84 11.39 24.85
C LYS A 103 -17.14 11.37 26.34
N LEU A 104 -16.66 12.36 27.10
CA LEU A 104 -16.75 12.35 28.57
C LEU A 104 -17.05 13.71 29.24
N MET A 105 -17.62 14.68 28.53
CA MET A 105 -18.15 15.88 29.20
C MET A 105 -19.66 16.04 29.01
N PHE A 106 -20.30 16.19 30.17
CA PHE A 106 -21.70 16.55 30.42
C PHE A 106 -22.73 15.41 30.45
N ASP A 107 -22.56 14.52 31.43
CA ASP A 107 -23.68 14.09 32.26
C ASP A 107 -23.26 14.26 33.73
N ASP A 108 -23.38 15.49 34.23
CA ASP A 108 -23.67 15.78 35.65
C ASP A 108 -23.96 17.28 35.75
N ASP A 109 -25.24 17.63 35.86
CA ASP A 109 -25.77 18.41 36.98
C ASP A 109 -27.26 18.67 36.71
N THR A 110 -28.12 17.83 37.28
CA THR A 110 -29.54 18.14 37.47
C THR A 110 -29.73 18.40 38.97
N GLU A 111 -29.66 19.68 39.38
CA GLU A 111 -30.23 20.16 40.65
C GLU A 111 -31.52 20.95 40.40
#